data_AF-A0A8I3A2Q4-F1
#
_entry.id   AF-A0A8I3A2Q4-F1
#
_cell.length_a   1.000
_cell.length_b   1.000
_cell.length_c   1.000
_cell.angle_alpha   90.00
_cell.angle_beta   90.00
_cell.angle_gamma   90.00
#
_symmetry.space_group_name_H-M   'P 1'
#
loop_
_entity.id
_entity.type
_entity.pdbx_description
1 polymer ?
#
loop_
_entity_poly.entity_id
_entity_poly.type
_entity_poly.pdbx_seq_one_letter_code
_entity_poly.pdbx_strand_id
1 'polypeptide(L)'
;MCPPSNTERLRYGRYKQPVSSLQLPSRRRGMHRQEDDIQSNQQLEMTTPQEKRASREEHIDHVRSNIDDDGEKQVFAEEGEVDYTGTAKKTDPEEIRLVKKLDYRIMPTLCVMYFLNYVDRNAIAQARLNGLEDDLKMTGTDFNTAVSILFVGYVLMQIPSNMLITKVNPGIYMSSWMVVWAVVSACTALVHNFAGLVACRFFLGITEAPFYPGATYMLSIFYTRKEVATRIAVLYCAQILATGFSGLIAAGVFEGLDDVRGLEGWRWLFLLEGVVTALVAVLGFWLLPNTPLTTRWLSEREKELAHSRMEKDKLTDSLGQASAVEGLKQACRDKRTWLFVLMQCFHLSACSFNSFFPTVIKTLGFNTTVTLVMTCPPFIFAGAAGIFFGWSSGRLHERTWHITAGLAFAVAGFALAAASLNTAARYVACFIFAAGAYSVNSVIIGWASSTLGQTKEKKAVVLAMTNVGGQIGYIYGAYLWPKSDSPRYAIGFGASAAFAFGSIVCAWVIRVLLIRENKRIRASGADHGNLYGY
;
A
#
# COMPACT_ATOMS: atom_id res chain seq x y z
N MET A 1 4.26 -24.97 -69.24
CA MET A 1 4.18 -26.40 -68.88
C MET A 1 2.92 -26.62 -68.05
N CYS A 2 2.13 -27.59 -68.48
CA CYS A 2 0.97 -28.23 -67.82
C CYS A 2 1.01 -29.69 -68.32
N PRO A 3 0.36 -30.72 -67.73
CA PRO A 3 -0.76 -30.65 -66.78
C PRO A 3 -0.57 -31.68 -65.60
N PRO A 4 -1.62 -32.17 -64.91
CA PRO A 4 -1.50 -32.86 -63.61
C PRO A 4 -2.08 -34.31 -63.61
N SER A 5 -2.21 -34.91 -62.43
CA SER A 5 -3.16 -35.99 -62.09
C SER A 5 -3.34 -35.99 -60.54
N ASN A 6 -4.53 -35.92 -59.90
CA ASN A 6 -5.81 -36.63 -60.08
C ASN A 6 -5.56 -38.15 -59.90
N THR A 7 -6.19 -38.92 -59.00
CA THR A 7 -7.62 -39.26 -58.82
C THR A 7 -7.70 -40.18 -57.56
N GLU A 8 -8.79 -40.57 -56.88
CA GLU A 8 -10.24 -40.51 -57.09
C GLU A 8 -11.06 -40.80 -55.78
N ARG A 9 -12.24 -40.19 -55.54
CA ARG A 9 -13.63 -40.78 -55.52
C ARG A 9 -13.95 -41.79 -54.37
N LEU A 10 -15.19 -42.04 -53.91
CA LEU A 10 -16.60 -41.64 -54.20
C LEU A 10 -17.32 -41.41 -52.83
N ARG A 11 -18.20 -40.43 -52.57
CA ARG A 11 -19.50 -39.99 -53.16
C ARG A 11 -20.78 -40.67 -52.61
N TYR A 12 -21.65 -39.80 -52.08
CA TYR A 12 -23.14 -39.79 -52.19
C TYR A 12 -23.99 -40.82 -51.43
N GLY A 13 -25.20 -40.38 -51.04
CA GLY A 13 -26.32 -41.22 -50.60
C GLY A 13 -27.65 -40.68 -51.13
N ARG A 14 -28.76 -41.39 -50.86
CA ARG A 14 -30.17 -40.90 -50.84
C ARG A 14 -31.16 -42.02 -50.48
N TYR A 15 -32.12 -41.70 -49.60
CA TYR A 15 -33.53 -42.14 -49.54
C TYR A 15 -34.00 -43.45 -50.22
N LYS A 16 -34.59 -44.36 -49.43
CA LYS A 16 -36.04 -44.72 -49.44
C LYS A 16 -36.40 -45.80 -48.39
N GLN A 17 -37.60 -45.73 -47.81
CA GLN A 17 -38.25 -46.83 -47.06
C GLN A 17 -39.05 -47.75 -48.01
N PRO A 18 -39.55 -48.94 -47.58
CA PRO A 18 -40.85 -49.01 -46.88
C PRO A 18 -40.98 -50.05 -45.72
N VAL A 19 -41.83 -49.72 -44.73
CA VAL A 19 -42.97 -50.49 -44.16
C VAL A 19 -42.77 -52.01 -43.96
N SER A 20 -42.85 -52.61 -42.76
CA SER A 20 -43.77 -52.42 -41.60
C SER A 20 -43.10 -52.92 -40.28
N SER A 21 -43.69 -53.09 -39.07
CA SER A 21 -45.09 -53.12 -38.59
C SER A 21 -45.29 -52.70 -37.09
N LEU A 22 -46.20 -53.36 -36.36
CA LEU A 22 -46.78 -53.02 -35.04
C LEU A 22 -45.91 -53.38 -33.81
N GLN A 23 -45.81 -52.49 -32.82
CA GLN A 23 -46.70 -52.43 -31.64
C GLN A 23 -46.44 -51.17 -30.79
N LEU A 24 -47.48 -50.64 -30.10
CA LEU A 24 -47.44 -49.41 -29.29
C LEU A 24 -47.76 -49.70 -27.81
N PRO A 25 -47.08 -49.04 -26.84
CA PRO A 25 -47.58 -48.86 -25.48
C PRO A 25 -48.23 -47.47 -25.28
N SER A 26 -49.35 -47.48 -24.57
CA SER A 26 -50.28 -46.38 -24.28
C SER A 26 -49.71 -45.08 -23.67
N ARG A 27 -50.06 -43.93 -24.26
CA ARG A 27 -50.12 -42.61 -23.59
C ARG A 27 -51.27 -42.60 -22.57
N ARG A 28 -50.99 -42.76 -21.26
CA ARG A 28 -51.99 -42.51 -20.19
C ARG A 28 -51.43 -42.13 -18.80
N ARG A 29 -50.21 -41.60 -18.71
CA ARG A 29 -49.58 -41.15 -17.43
C ARG A 29 -49.28 -39.64 -17.32
N GLY A 30 -49.62 -38.84 -18.33
CA GLY A 30 -49.25 -37.42 -18.39
C GLY A 30 -50.28 -36.42 -17.84
N MET A 31 -51.53 -36.85 -17.58
CA MET A 31 -52.65 -35.92 -17.34
C MET A 31 -53.01 -35.77 -15.85
N HIS A 32 -53.08 -36.87 -15.08
CA HIS A 32 -53.36 -36.80 -13.63
C HIS A 32 -52.31 -36.02 -12.84
N ARG A 33 -51.02 -36.15 -13.21
CA ARG A 33 -49.93 -35.47 -12.48
C ARG A 33 -50.04 -33.95 -12.49
N GLN A 34 -50.75 -33.38 -13.47
CA GLN A 34 -50.95 -31.93 -13.61
C GLN A 34 -52.20 -31.43 -12.87
N GLU A 35 -53.13 -32.33 -12.49
CA GLU A 35 -54.27 -32.01 -11.62
C GLU A 35 -53.85 -32.07 -10.13
N ASP A 36 -53.02 -33.04 -9.76
CA ASP A 36 -52.45 -33.19 -8.41
C ASP A 36 -51.58 -31.97 -8.00
N ASP A 37 -50.78 -31.45 -8.93
CA ASP A 37 -49.94 -30.25 -8.72
C ASP A 37 -50.75 -28.94 -8.59
N ILE A 38 -52.01 -28.91 -9.04
CA ILE A 38 -52.90 -27.75 -8.88
C ILE A 38 -53.67 -27.82 -7.55
N GLN A 39 -54.14 -29.01 -7.15
CA GLN A 39 -54.81 -29.19 -5.85
C GLN A 39 -53.84 -29.01 -4.67
N SER A 40 -52.60 -29.50 -4.77
CA SER A 40 -51.59 -29.32 -3.72
C SER A 40 -51.21 -27.85 -3.49
N ASN A 41 -51.11 -27.05 -4.57
CA ASN A 41 -50.86 -25.60 -4.45
C ASN A 41 -52.03 -24.84 -3.82
N GLN A 42 -53.28 -25.22 -4.08
CA GLN A 42 -54.45 -24.60 -3.43
C GLN A 42 -54.58 -24.92 -1.93
N GLN A 43 -54.01 -26.03 -1.45
CA GLN A 43 -53.97 -26.36 -0.01
C GLN A 43 -52.85 -25.64 0.75
N LEU A 44 -51.77 -25.23 0.08
CA LEU A 44 -50.61 -24.57 0.71
C LEU A 44 -50.85 -23.11 1.14
N GLU A 45 -51.89 -22.46 0.61
CA GLU A 45 -52.29 -21.09 0.98
C GLU A 45 -53.12 -21.00 2.27
N MET A 46 -53.64 -22.13 2.80
CA MET A 46 -54.51 -22.15 4.00
C MET A 46 -53.88 -22.78 5.26
N THR A 47 -52.55 -22.80 5.38
CA THR A 47 -51.83 -23.32 6.56
C THR A 47 -51.21 -22.22 7.42
N THR A 48 -51.35 -22.36 8.75
CA THR A 48 -50.96 -21.35 9.74
C THR A 48 -49.44 -21.30 9.96
N PRO A 49 -48.88 -20.18 10.49
CA PRO A 49 -47.43 -20.04 10.68
C PRO A 49 -46.77 -21.06 11.62
N GLN A 50 -47.53 -21.75 12.46
CA GLN A 50 -47.01 -22.83 13.33
C GLN A 50 -46.83 -24.14 12.57
N GLU A 51 -47.74 -24.51 11.66
CA GLU A 51 -47.66 -25.74 10.85
C GLU A 51 -46.50 -25.69 9.84
N LYS A 52 -46.23 -24.51 9.28
CA LYS A 52 -45.04 -24.22 8.45
C LYS A 52 -43.72 -24.24 9.24
N ARG A 53 -43.77 -24.30 10.58
CA ARG A 53 -42.61 -24.40 11.45
C ARG A 53 -42.34 -25.86 11.85
N ALA A 54 -43.39 -26.60 12.21
CA ALA A 54 -43.32 -28.04 12.50
C ALA A 54 -42.83 -28.86 11.30
N SER A 55 -43.39 -28.64 10.10
CA SER A 55 -42.94 -29.33 8.87
C SER A 55 -41.50 -28.99 8.47
N ARG A 56 -40.98 -27.83 8.90
CA ARG A 56 -39.58 -27.44 8.69
C ARG A 56 -38.64 -28.09 9.71
N GLU A 57 -39.10 -28.36 10.93
CA GLU A 57 -38.35 -29.08 11.95
C GLU A 57 -38.28 -30.58 11.61
N GLU A 58 -39.39 -31.21 11.19
CA GLU A 58 -39.37 -32.59 10.67
C GLU A 58 -38.43 -32.74 9.45
N HIS A 59 -38.42 -31.78 8.52
CA HIS A 59 -37.52 -31.85 7.36
C HIS A 59 -36.03 -31.65 7.74
N ILE A 60 -35.73 -31.00 8.88
CA ILE A 60 -34.35 -30.87 9.39
C ILE A 60 -33.91 -32.16 10.07
N ASP A 61 -34.78 -32.80 10.85
CA ASP A 61 -34.43 -34.06 11.53
C ASP A 61 -34.39 -35.26 10.57
N HIS A 62 -35.22 -35.29 9.52
CA HIS A 62 -35.14 -36.32 8.48
C HIS A 62 -33.89 -36.20 7.58
N VAL A 63 -33.29 -35.00 7.51
CA VAL A 63 -31.98 -34.78 6.86
C VAL A 63 -30.84 -35.14 7.80
N ARG A 64 -30.98 -34.96 9.12
CA ARG A 64 -30.01 -35.44 10.11
C ARG A 64 -29.94 -36.96 10.18
N SER A 65 -31.09 -37.65 10.23
CA SER A 65 -31.13 -39.12 10.35
C SER A 65 -30.49 -39.88 9.17
N ASN A 66 -30.31 -39.22 8.03
CA ASN A 66 -29.80 -39.82 6.80
C ASN A 66 -28.31 -39.51 6.53
N ILE A 67 -27.60 -38.95 7.51
CA ILE A 67 -26.16 -38.62 7.40
C ILE A 67 -25.26 -39.60 8.19
N ASP A 68 -25.84 -40.42 9.07
CA ASP A 68 -25.11 -41.05 10.19
C ASP A 68 -24.70 -42.54 10.02
N ASP A 69 -24.61 -43.14 8.81
CA ASP A 69 -24.16 -44.56 8.72
C ASP A 69 -23.34 -45.05 7.49
N ASP A 70 -23.08 -44.26 6.43
CA ASP A 70 -22.48 -44.83 5.19
C ASP A 70 -21.48 -43.90 4.44
N GLY A 71 -20.56 -43.22 5.16
CA GLY A 71 -19.61 -42.28 4.52
C GLY A 71 -18.21 -42.09 5.13
N GLU A 72 -17.92 -42.64 6.31
CA GLU A 72 -16.84 -42.10 7.17
C GLU A 72 -15.39 -42.57 6.87
N LYS A 73 -15.08 -43.10 5.67
CA LYS A 73 -13.76 -43.71 5.36
C LYS A 73 -12.99 -43.18 4.14
N GLN A 74 -13.38 -42.05 3.53
CA GLN A 74 -12.59 -41.42 2.45
C GLN A 74 -12.38 -39.90 2.55
N VAL A 75 -12.46 -39.30 3.75
CA VAL A 75 -12.12 -37.87 3.95
C VAL A 75 -11.08 -37.67 5.06
N PHE A 76 -9.90 -38.25 4.87
CA PHE A 76 -8.67 -37.85 5.57
C PHE A 76 -7.55 -37.61 4.55
N ALA A 77 -7.75 -36.62 3.68
CA ALA A 77 -6.68 -36.03 2.89
C ALA A 77 -5.96 -34.99 3.76
N GLU A 78 -4.78 -35.36 4.26
CA GLU A 78 -3.77 -34.58 4.99
C GLU A 78 -4.16 -33.13 5.40
N GLU A 79 -4.35 -32.91 6.70
CA GLU A 79 -4.30 -31.57 7.27
C GLU A 79 -2.91 -30.95 7.05
N GLY A 80 -2.80 -30.11 6.04
CA GLY A 80 -1.53 -29.50 5.65
C GLY A 80 -0.96 -28.61 6.76
N GLU A 81 0.11 -29.11 7.39
CA GLU A 81 0.95 -28.50 8.44
C GLU A 81 0.82 -26.97 8.50
N VAL A 82 0.06 -26.50 9.51
CA VAL A 82 -0.37 -25.11 9.63
C VAL A 82 0.72 -24.29 10.35
N ASP A 83 1.37 -23.39 9.61
CA ASP A 83 2.33 -22.43 10.18
C ASP A 83 1.67 -21.51 11.23
N TYR A 84 2.44 -20.94 12.18
CA TYR A 84 1.93 -20.10 13.29
C TYR A 84 1.13 -18.87 12.84
N THR A 85 1.21 -18.51 11.55
CA THR A 85 0.36 -17.53 10.87
C THR A 85 -1.03 -18.05 10.44
N GLY A 86 -1.41 -19.25 10.90
CA GLY A 86 -2.64 -19.95 10.53
C GLY A 86 -2.63 -20.36 9.05
N THR A 87 -1.51 -20.84 8.52
CA THR A 87 -1.31 -21.08 7.09
C THR A 87 -1.15 -22.55 6.76
N ALA A 88 -2.20 -23.17 6.23
CA ALA A 88 -2.05 -24.35 5.37
C ALA A 88 -1.12 -23.98 4.20
N LYS A 89 -0.10 -24.80 3.94
CA LYS A 89 0.78 -24.64 2.78
C LYS A 89 -0.07 -24.50 1.51
N LYS A 90 0.29 -23.57 0.61
CA LYS A 90 -0.34 -23.50 -0.72
C LYS A 90 -0.03 -24.81 -1.45
N THR A 91 -1.01 -25.68 -1.55
CA THR A 91 -0.90 -26.99 -2.21
C THR A 91 -1.25 -26.92 -3.69
N ASP A 92 -2.06 -25.96 -4.13
CA ASP A 92 -2.46 -25.79 -5.53
C ASP A 92 -1.34 -25.15 -6.40
N PRO A 93 -0.79 -25.87 -7.40
CA PRO A 93 0.20 -25.32 -8.33
C PRO A 93 -0.36 -24.26 -9.28
N GLU A 94 -1.68 -24.19 -9.54
CA GLU A 94 -2.30 -23.10 -10.32
C GLU A 94 -2.24 -21.77 -9.55
N GLU A 95 -2.64 -21.75 -8.28
CA GLU A 95 -2.62 -20.53 -7.45
C GLU A 95 -1.19 -19.98 -7.29
N ILE A 96 -0.19 -20.86 -7.07
CA ILE A 96 1.21 -20.45 -6.98
C ILE A 96 1.69 -19.80 -8.28
N ARG A 97 1.33 -20.36 -9.44
CA ARG A 97 1.68 -19.81 -10.76
C ARG A 97 1.00 -18.47 -10.99
N LEU A 98 -0.28 -18.34 -10.65
CA LEU A 98 -1.02 -17.08 -10.73
C LEU A 98 -0.35 -16.00 -9.86
N VAL A 99 -0.06 -16.27 -8.58
CA VAL A 99 0.52 -15.27 -7.68
C VAL A 99 1.90 -14.82 -8.15
N LYS A 100 2.75 -15.74 -8.63
CA LYS A 100 4.03 -15.38 -9.26
C LYS A 100 3.81 -14.46 -10.48
N LYS A 101 2.82 -14.76 -11.33
CA LYS A 101 2.48 -13.92 -12.49
C LYS A 101 1.99 -12.53 -12.08
N LEU A 102 1.18 -12.43 -11.04
CA LEU A 102 0.77 -11.15 -10.43
C LEU A 102 1.99 -10.39 -9.93
N ASP A 103 2.86 -11.03 -9.14
CA ASP A 103 4.08 -10.43 -8.59
C ASP A 103 5.00 -9.87 -9.68
N TYR A 104 5.31 -10.66 -10.72
CA TYR A 104 6.15 -10.23 -11.84
C TYR A 104 5.58 -9.08 -12.68
N ARG A 105 4.26 -8.85 -12.67
CA ARG A 105 3.59 -7.79 -13.46
C ARG A 105 3.31 -6.53 -12.64
N ILE A 106 2.77 -6.71 -11.44
CA ILE A 106 2.26 -5.62 -10.60
C ILE A 106 3.40 -5.00 -9.78
N MET A 107 4.25 -5.82 -9.14
CA MET A 107 5.22 -5.31 -8.17
C MET A 107 6.33 -4.47 -8.81
N PRO A 108 7.00 -4.88 -9.92
CA PRO A 108 7.99 -4.03 -10.57
C PRO A 108 7.42 -2.68 -11.00
N THR A 109 6.23 -2.66 -11.60
CA THR A 109 5.56 -1.44 -12.07
C THR A 109 5.26 -0.50 -10.89
N LEU A 110 4.63 -0.99 -9.82
CA LEU A 110 4.36 -0.17 -8.64
C LEU A 110 5.65 0.29 -7.93
N CYS A 111 6.69 -0.54 -7.88
CA CYS A 111 7.98 -0.17 -7.30
C CYS A 111 8.66 0.96 -8.09
N VAL A 112 8.66 0.89 -9.43
CA VAL A 112 9.25 1.95 -10.28
C VAL A 112 8.45 3.26 -10.16
N MET A 113 7.11 3.19 -10.19
CA MET A 113 6.28 4.39 -10.01
C MET A 113 6.47 5.02 -8.62
N TYR A 114 6.58 4.21 -7.56
CA TYR A 114 6.79 4.70 -6.20
C TYR A 114 8.23 5.19 -5.95
N PHE A 115 9.21 4.58 -6.63
CA PHE A 115 10.58 5.08 -6.66
C PHE A 115 10.61 6.50 -7.24
N LEU A 116 10.01 6.70 -8.43
CA LEU A 116 9.93 8.02 -9.06
C LEU A 116 9.18 9.03 -8.18
N ASN A 117 8.16 8.61 -7.43
CA ASN A 117 7.43 9.49 -6.51
C ASN A 117 8.31 10.03 -5.38
N TYR A 118 9.22 9.22 -4.85
CA TYR A 118 10.18 9.70 -3.87
C TYR A 118 11.38 10.42 -4.47
N VAL A 119 11.77 10.15 -5.72
CA VAL A 119 12.80 10.94 -6.42
C VAL A 119 12.33 12.40 -6.57
N ASP A 120 11.16 12.62 -7.20
CA ASP A 120 10.58 13.95 -7.43
C ASP A 120 10.35 14.75 -6.13
N ARG A 121 9.85 14.07 -5.09
CA ARG A 121 9.66 14.66 -3.76
C ARG A 121 10.97 15.16 -3.14
N ASN A 122 12.08 14.42 -3.34
CA ASN A 122 13.40 14.78 -2.83
C ASN A 122 14.13 15.80 -3.74
N ALA A 123 13.73 15.96 -5.00
CA ALA A 123 14.43 16.78 -5.99
C ALA A 123 14.66 18.23 -5.56
N ILE A 124 13.71 18.88 -4.87
CA ILE A 124 13.88 20.25 -4.34
C ILE A 124 15.03 20.36 -3.32
N ALA A 125 15.28 19.31 -2.54
CA ALA A 125 16.35 19.28 -1.56
C ALA A 125 17.72 19.24 -2.26
N GLN A 126 17.80 18.61 -3.44
CA GLN A 126 18.99 18.58 -4.28
C GLN A 126 19.15 19.89 -5.07
N ALA A 127 18.08 20.38 -5.69
CA ALA A 127 18.01 21.65 -6.42
C ALA A 127 18.48 22.85 -5.57
N ARG A 128 18.22 22.84 -4.25
CA ARG A 128 18.75 23.85 -3.32
C ARG A 128 20.28 23.99 -3.35
N LEU A 129 21.01 22.93 -3.71
CA LEU A 129 22.48 22.94 -3.78
C LEU A 129 23.02 23.42 -5.14
N ASN A 130 22.14 23.68 -6.10
CA ASN A 130 22.44 24.16 -7.45
C ASN A 130 21.54 25.36 -7.77
N GLY A 131 21.80 26.52 -7.13
CA GLY A 131 21.24 27.83 -7.53
C GLY A 131 19.78 28.15 -7.18
N LEU A 132 18.90 27.16 -6.93
CA LEU A 132 17.44 27.36 -6.81
C LEU A 132 16.99 28.55 -5.92
N GLU A 133 17.58 28.73 -4.73
CA GLU A 133 17.21 29.85 -3.84
C GLU A 133 17.59 31.21 -4.43
N ASP A 134 18.74 31.29 -5.11
CA ASP A 134 19.29 32.54 -5.65
C ASP A 134 18.57 32.94 -6.95
N ASP A 135 18.35 31.99 -7.86
CA ASP A 135 17.65 32.21 -9.14
C ASP A 135 16.21 32.70 -8.95
N LEU A 136 15.52 32.14 -7.94
CA LEU A 136 14.14 32.47 -7.61
C LEU A 136 14.02 33.63 -6.60
N LYS A 137 15.15 34.22 -6.19
CA LYS A 137 15.28 35.35 -5.24
C LYS A 137 14.58 35.08 -3.90
N MET A 138 14.74 33.86 -3.40
CA MET A 138 14.10 33.37 -2.18
C MET A 138 14.80 33.91 -0.93
N THR A 139 14.03 34.27 0.09
CA THR A 139 14.54 34.87 1.33
C THR A 139 13.94 34.21 2.57
N GLY A 140 14.62 34.32 3.71
CA GLY A 140 14.10 33.89 5.01
C GLY A 140 13.60 32.44 5.04
N THR A 141 12.28 32.28 5.07
CA THR A 141 11.57 30.98 5.15
C THR A 141 10.98 30.48 3.84
N ASP A 142 11.21 31.16 2.71
CA ASP A 142 10.58 30.83 1.42
C ASP A 142 10.83 29.37 0.99
N PHE A 143 12.04 28.85 1.18
CA PHE A 143 12.34 27.43 0.91
C PHE A 143 11.52 26.48 1.80
N ASN A 144 11.42 26.81 3.09
CA ASN A 144 10.64 26.04 4.06
C ASN A 144 9.15 26.05 3.67
N THR A 145 8.62 27.18 3.18
CA THR A 145 7.28 27.29 2.61
C THR A 145 7.10 26.38 1.39
N ALA A 146 8.02 26.41 0.42
CA ALA A 146 7.98 25.59 -0.80
C ALA A 146 8.10 24.06 -0.53
N VAL A 147 8.75 23.66 0.57
CA VAL A 147 8.72 22.28 1.07
C VAL A 147 7.37 21.97 1.71
N SER A 148 6.88 22.82 2.63
CA SER A 148 5.66 22.57 3.40
C SER A 148 4.38 22.49 2.58
N ILE A 149 4.23 23.34 1.55
CA ILE A 149 2.98 23.52 0.82
C ILE A 149 2.56 22.29 -0.01
N LEU A 150 3.55 21.48 -0.42
CA LEU A 150 3.32 20.17 -1.07
C LEU A 150 2.50 19.26 -0.16
N PHE A 151 2.88 19.17 1.12
CA PHE A 151 2.19 18.30 2.09
C PHE A 151 0.78 18.82 2.44
N VAL A 152 0.54 20.13 2.34
CA VAL A 152 -0.82 20.70 2.45
C VAL A 152 -1.71 20.20 1.30
N GLY A 153 -1.26 20.36 0.04
CA GLY A 153 -1.99 19.84 -1.12
C GLY A 153 -2.21 18.32 -1.07
N TYR A 154 -1.18 17.59 -0.61
CA TYR A 154 -1.21 16.14 -0.45
C TYR A 154 -2.27 15.68 0.57
N VAL A 155 -2.28 16.27 1.77
CA VAL A 155 -3.26 15.95 2.83
C VAL A 155 -4.69 16.25 2.38
N LEU A 156 -4.91 17.38 1.70
CA LEU A 156 -6.23 17.77 1.20
C LEU A 156 -6.79 16.78 0.17
N MET A 157 -5.96 16.32 -0.79
CA MET A 157 -6.42 15.45 -1.88
C MET A 157 -6.39 13.96 -1.54
N GLN A 158 -5.63 13.54 -0.52
CA GLN A 158 -5.52 12.13 -0.13
C GLN A 158 -6.87 11.52 0.32
N ILE A 159 -7.69 12.27 1.08
CA ILE A 159 -9.00 11.77 1.54
C ILE A 159 -10.01 11.64 0.37
N PRO A 160 -10.25 12.67 -0.47
CA PRO A 160 -11.11 12.54 -1.66
C PRO A 160 -10.65 11.44 -2.62
N SER A 161 -9.34 11.31 -2.86
CA SER A 161 -8.81 10.29 -3.75
C SER A 161 -9.05 8.87 -3.23
N ASN A 162 -8.84 8.63 -1.93
CA ASN A 162 -9.10 7.33 -1.31
C ASN A 162 -10.61 6.94 -1.34
N MET A 163 -11.51 7.91 -1.43
CA MET A 163 -12.93 7.63 -1.68
C MET A 163 -13.20 7.32 -3.16
N LEU A 164 -12.54 8.04 -4.07
CA LEU A 164 -12.76 7.92 -5.52
C LEU A 164 -12.18 6.63 -6.12
N ILE A 165 -11.00 6.16 -5.66
CA ILE A 165 -10.32 4.96 -6.17
C ILE A 165 -11.23 3.71 -6.16
N THR A 166 -12.12 3.59 -5.18
CA THR A 166 -13.06 2.46 -5.05
C THR A 166 -14.13 2.40 -6.14
N LYS A 167 -14.36 3.51 -6.87
CA LYS A 167 -15.42 3.67 -7.87
C LYS A 167 -14.90 3.68 -9.31
N VAL A 168 -13.59 3.57 -9.51
CA VAL A 168 -12.92 3.74 -10.81
C VAL A 168 -11.96 2.59 -11.08
N ASN A 169 -11.54 2.45 -12.34
CA ASN A 169 -10.50 1.50 -12.74
C ASN A 169 -9.13 1.93 -12.18
N PRO A 170 -8.50 1.20 -11.25
CA PRO A 170 -7.37 1.72 -10.47
C PRO A 170 -6.08 1.86 -11.28
N GLY A 171 -5.83 0.99 -12.26
CA GLY A 171 -4.67 1.10 -13.15
C GLY A 171 -4.74 2.36 -14.02
N ILE A 172 -5.89 2.59 -14.66
CA ILE A 172 -6.15 3.82 -15.43
C ILE A 172 -6.04 5.05 -14.52
N TYR A 173 -6.69 5.03 -13.35
CA TYR A 173 -6.70 6.17 -12.43
C TYR A 173 -5.31 6.55 -11.95
N MET A 174 -4.48 5.59 -11.51
CA MET A 174 -3.11 5.87 -11.09
C MET A 174 -2.24 6.37 -12.24
N SER A 175 -2.34 5.77 -13.43
CA SER A 175 -1.61 6.24 -14.61
C SER A 175 -2.01 7.65 -15.01
N SER A 176 -3.31 7.98 -15.03
CA SER A 176 -3.79 9.34 -15.31
C SER A 176 -3.25 10.36 -14.31
N TRP A 177 -3.33 10.10 -13.00
CA TRP A 177 -2.78 11.01 -11.99
C TRP A 177 -1.25 11.12 -12.06
N MET A 178 -0.54 10.03 -12.36
CA MET A 178 0.91 10.06 -12.56
C MET A 178 1.32 10.88 -13.80
N VAL A 179 0.54 10.87 -14.89
CA VAL A 179 0.79 11.77 -16.04
C VAL A 179 0.59 13.24 -15.63
N VAL A 180 -0.49 13.57 -14.93
CA VAL A 180 -0.75 14.96 -14.49
C VAL A 180 0.33 15.43 -13.51
N TRP A 181 0.71 14.58 -12.56
CA TRP A 181 1.82 14.81 -11.64
C TRP A 181 3.14 15.05 -12.39
N ALA A 182 3.49 14.18 -13.35
CA ALA A 182 4.72 14.33 -14.15
C ALA A 182 4.78 15.65 -14.94
N VAL A 183 3.64 16.11 -15.48
CA VAL A 183 3.54 17.42 -16.15
C VAL A 183 3.74 18.57 -15.16
N VAL A 184 3.08 18.53 -14.00
CA VAL A 184 3.22 19.57 -12.96
C VAL A 184 4.64 19.62 -12.39
N SER A 185 5.30 18.47 -12.22
CA SER A 185 6.72 18.38 -11.86
C SER A 185 7.60 19.06 -12.91
N ALA A 186 7.47 18.69 -14.19
CA ALA A 186 8.22 19.30 -15.28
C ALA A 186 7.98 20.82 -15.40
N CYS A 187 6.77 21.31 -15.10
CA CYS A 187 6.48 22.75 -15.07
C CYS A 187 7.29 23.51 -14.00
N THR A 188 7.84 22.85 -12.97
CA THR A 188 8.75 23.46 -12.00
C THR A 188 10.01 24.03 -12.67
N ALA A 189 10.47 23.40 -13.76
CA ALA A 189 11.60 23.88 -14.55
C ALA A 189 11.31 25.19 -15.33
N LEU A 190 10.05 25.64 -15.40
CA LEU A 190 9.63 26.87 -16.08
C LEU A 190 9.39 28.03 -15.10
N VAL A 191 9.72 27.84 -13.82
CA VAL A 191 9.48 28.82 -12.76
C VAL A 191 10.63 29.84 -12.70
N HIS A 192 10.27 31.12 -12.58
CA HIS A 192 11.21 32.25 -12.48
C HIS A 192 11.04 33.09 -11.20
N ASN A 193 10.18 32.68 -10.26
CA ASN A 193 10.00 33.36 -8.98
C ASN A 193 9.41 32.42 -7.91
N PHE A 194 9.54 32.81 -6.64
CA PHE A 194 9.00 32.08 -5.49
C PHE A 194 7.50 31.73 -5.59
N ALA A 195 6.65 32.65 -6.06
CA ALA A 195 5.21 32.42 -6.14
C ALA A 195 4.85 31.30 -7.15
N GLY A 196 5.56 31.24 -8.28
CA GLY A 196 5.44 30.15 -9.24
C GLY A 196 5.87 28.81 -8.64
N LEU A 197 6.96 28.78 -7.86
CA LEU A 197 7.42 27.57 -7.18
C LEU A 197 6.37 27.06 -6.19
N VAL A 198 5.82 27.95 -5.35
CA VAL A 198 4.76 27.61 -4.38
C VAL A 198 3.51 27.08 -5.08
N ALA A 199 3.09 27.70 -6.19
CA ALA A 199 1.95 27.24 -6.98
C ALA A 199 2.19 25.84 -7.56
N CYS A 200 3.32 25.62 -8.24
CA CYS A 200 3.71 24.30 -8.75
C CYS A 200 3.75 23.27 -7.62
N ARG A 201 4.37 23.59 -6.47
CA ARG A 201 4.48 22.68 -5.31
C ARG A 201 3.13 22.35 -4.67
N PHE A 202 2.18 23.28 -4.61
CA PHE A 202 0.84 23.01 -4.10
C PHE A 202 0.07 22.05 -5.02
N PHE A 203 0.07 22.31 -6.33
CA PHE A 203 -0.57 21.42 -7.30
C PHE A 203 0.14 20.06 -7.38
N LEU A 204 1.46 20.03 -7.24
CA LEU A 204 2.25 18.80 -7.19
C LEU A 204 1.75 17.87 -6.08
N GLY A 205 1.59 18.42 -4.86
CA GLY A 205 1.02 17.71 -3.71
C GLY A 205 -0.38 17.14 -3.98
N ILE A 206 -1.28 17.92 -4.61
CA ILE A 206 -2.61 17.46 -5.02
C ILE A 206 -2.50 16.29 -5.99
N THR A 207 -1.61 16.36 -6.98
CA THR A 207 -1.47 15.35 -8.04
C THR A 207 -0.75 14.07 -7.59
N GLU A 208 0.13 14.15 -6.58
CA GLU A 208 0.79 13.00 -5.95
C GLU A 208 -0.13 12.21 -5.00
N ALA A 209 -1.04 12.91 -4.29
CA ALA A 209 -1.87 12.33 -3.24
C ALA A 209 -2.60 11.01 -3.60
N PRO A 210 -3.09 10.83 -4.84
CA PRO A 210 -3.76 9.60 -5.28
C PRO A 210 -2.89 8.36 -5.37
N PHE A 211 -1.57 8.50 -5.52
CA PHE A 211 -0.70 7.36 -5.84
C PHE A 211 -0.69 6.30 -4.73
N TYR A 212 -0.43 6.69 -3.49
CA TYR A 212 -0.28 5.74 -2.37
C TYR A 212 -1.60 5.02 -1.99
N PRO A 213 -2.76 5.71 -1.89
CA PRO A 213 -4.07 5.04 -1.78
C PRO A 213 -4.37 4.13 -2.98
N GLY A 214 -4.04 4.58 -4.20
CA GLY A 214 -4.20 3.76 -5.41
C GLY A 214 -3.40 2.46 -5.37
N ALA A 215 -2.12 2.53 -5.02
CA ALA A 215 -1.22 1.39 -4.98
C ALA A 215 -1.65 0.38 -3.90
N THR A 216 -1.97 0.87 -2.70
CA THR A 216 -2.45 0.02 -1.59
C THR A 216 -3.81 -0.62 -1.88
N TYR A 217 -4.75 0.13 -2.50
CA TYR A 217 -6.02 -0.43 -2.98
C TYR A 217 -5.80 -1.49 -4.06
N MET A 218 -4.95 -1.23 -5.05
CA MET A 218 -4.61 -2.21 -6.10
C MET A 218 -4.04 -3.49 -5.51
N LEU A 219 -3.14 -3.40 -4.52
CA LEU A 219 -2.65 -4.59 -3.84
C LEU A 219 -3.80 -5.34 -3.15
N SER A 220 -4.73 -4.64 -2.49
CA SER A 220 -5.85 -5.26 -1.77
C SER A 220 -6.88 -6.00 -2.62
N ILE A 221 -6.94 -5.75 -3.94
CA ILE A 221 -7.89 -6.42 -4.85
C ILE A 221 -7.27 -7.56 -5.67
N PHE A 222 -5.95 -7.72 -5.66
CA PHE A 222 -5.22 -8.83 -6.32
C PHE A 222 -4.58 -9.81 -5.33
N TYR A 223 -4.23 -9.34 -4.13
CA TYR A 223 -3.53 -10.11 -3.12
C TYR A 223 -4.35 -10.27 -1.86
N THR A 224 -4.28 -11.47 -1.29
CA THR A 224 -4.94 -11.81 -0.03
C THR A 224 -4.35 -11.02 1.14
N ARG A 225 -5.09 -10.92 2.26
CA ARG A 225 -4.65 -10.24 3.49
C ARG A 225 -3.22 -10.60 3.94
N LYS A 226 -2.83 -11.87 3.80
CA LYS A 226 -1.49 -12.39 4.15
C LYS A 226 -0.39 -11.92 3.19
N GLU A 227 -0.73 -11.76 1.91
CA GLU A 227 0.21 -11.41 0.84
C GLU A 227 0.49 -9.90 0.75
N VAL A 228 -0.51 -9.07 1.02
CA VAL A 228 -0.43 -7.60 0.92
C VAL A 228 0.67 -7.03 1.82
N ALA A 229 0.84 -7.57 3.05
CA ALA A 229 1.81 -7.07 4.01
C ALA A 229 3.26 -7.10 3.48
N THR A 230 3.69 -8.24 2.93
CA THR A 230 5.03 -8.39 2.32
C THR A 230 5.22 -7.47 1.13
N ARG A 231 4.18 -7.22 0.34
CA ARG A 231 4.22 -6.40 -0.88
C ARG A 231 4.30 -4.91 -0.55
N ILE A 232 3.59 -4.45 0.49
CA ILE A 232 3.75 -3.12 1.05
C ILE A 232 5.19 -2.91 1.58
N ALA A 233 5.79 -3.92 2.23
CA ALA A 233 7.19 -3.83 2.66
C ALA A 233 8.16 -3.67 1.48
N VAL A 234 7.94 -4.38 0.35
CA VAL A 234 8.73 -4.20 -0.88
C VAL A 234 8.58 -2.79 -1.47
N LEU A 235 7.37 -2.19 -1.43
CA LEU A 235 7.19 -0.78 -1.82
C LEU A 235 7.98 0.16 -0.90
N TYR A 236 7.99 -0.06 0.41
CA TYR A 236 8.82 0.74 1.33
C TYR A 236 10.32 0.65 1.02
N CYS A 237 10.82 -0.51 0.57
CA CYS A 237 12.20 -0.61 0.09
C CYS A 237 12.44 0.29 -1.13
N ALA A 238 11.50 0.34 -2.10
CA ALA A 238 11.60 1.22 -3.26
C ALA A 238 11.63 2.72 -2.88
N GLN A 239 10.83 3.14 -1.89
CA GLN A 239 10.88 4.50 -1.32
C GLN A 239 12.26 4.83 -0.74
N ILE A 240 12.85 3.93 0.07
CA ILE A 240 14.13 4.19 0.74
C ILE A 240 15.26 4.24 -0.28
N LEU A 241 15.25 3.35 -1.27
CA LEU A 241 16.18 3.39 -2.40
C LEU A 241 16.05 4.71 -3.17
N ALA A 242 14.85 5.14 -3.54
CA ALA A 242 14.64 6.44 -4.20
C ALA A 242 15.21 7.62 -3.41
N THR A 243 15.03 7.61 -2.09
CA THR A 243 15.55 8.66 -1.19
C THR A 243 17.09 8.70 -1.22
N GLY A 244 17.77 7.54 -1.27
CA GLY A 244 19.22 7.48 -1.44
C GLY A 244 19.71 7.83 -2.84
N PHE A 245 19.07 7.29 -3.88
CA PHE A 245 19.48 7.48 -5.27
C PHE A 245 19.14 8.86 -5.84
N SER A 246 18.18 9.60 -5.28
CA SER A 246 17.86 10.99 -5.68
C SER A 246 19.09 11.90 -5.70
N GLY A 247 19.97 11.79 -4.70
CA GLY A 247 21.22 12.56 -4.69
C GLY A 247 22.20 12.15 -5.79
N LEU A 248 22.29 10.86 -6.12
CA LEU A 248 23.14 10.37 -7.22
C LEU A 248 22.63 10.84 -8.59
N ILE A 249 21.30 10.84 -8.78
CA ILE A 249 20.67 11.35 -10.01
C ILE A 249 20.96 12.85 -10.16
N ALA A 250 20.73 13.64 -9.10
CA ALA A 250 21.03 15.06 -9.12
C ALA A 250 22.51 15.38 -9.34
N ALA A 251 23.43 14.60 -8.73
CA ALA A 251 24.86 14.75 -8.95
C ALA A 251 25.24 14.59 -10.44
N GLY A 252 24.74 13.55 -11.11
CA GLY A 252 25.01 13.30 -12.52
C GLY A 252 24.35 14.34 -13.45
N VAL A 253 23.15 14.84 -13.10
CA VAL A 253 22.49 15.91 -13.86
C VAL A 253 23.26 17.23 -13.72
N PHE A 254 23.66 17.63 -12.51
CA PHE A 254 24.37 18.90 -12.31
C PHE A 254 25.81 18.86 -12.84
N GLU A 255 26.47 17.70 -12.88
CA GLU A 255 27.81 17.60 -13.49
C GLU A 255 27.75 17.56 -15.03
N GLY A 256 26.71 16.95 -15.61
CA GLY A 256 26.61 16.74 -17.06
C GLY A 256 25.76 17.75 -17.84
N LEU A 257 24.85 18.49 -17.19
CA LEU A 257 23.83 19.31 -17.85
C LEU A 257 23.69 20.75 -17.31
N ASP A 258 24.47 21.14 -16.29
CA ASP A 258 24.46 22.54 -15.84
C ASP A 258 24.98 23.47 -16.95
N ASP A 259 24.38 24.66 -17.07
CA ASP A 259 24.50 25.60 -18.21
C ASP A 259 24.21 25.04 -19.63
N VAL A 260 23.84 23.76 -19.79
CA VAL A 260 23.56 23.19 -21.11
C VAL A 260 22.30 23.83 -21.69
N ARG A 261 22.48 24.48 -22.86
CA ARG A 261 21.47 25.32 -23.54
C ARG A 261 21.02 26.56 -22.74
N GLY A 262 21.82 27.02 -21.78
CA GLY A 262 21.50 28.18 -20.94
C GLY A 262 20.36 27.91 -19.95
N LEU A 263 20.25 26.66 -19.49
CA LEU A 263 19.37 26.25 -18.40
C LEU A 263 20.21 25.76 -17.23
N GLU A 264 19.84 26.22 -16.04
CA GLU A 264 20.43 25.84 -14.76
C GLU A 264 20.17 24.35 -14.47
N GLY A 265 21.14 23.64 -13.88
CA GLY A 265 21.09 22.19 -13.66
C GLY A 265 19.85 21.71 -12.89
N TRP A 266 19.32 22.52 -11.97
CA TRP A 266 18.08 22.21 -11.24
C TRP A 266 16.85 22.19 -12.14
N ARG A 267 16.81 22.98 -13.22
CA ARG A 267 15.73 22.93 -14.22
C ARG A 267 15.82 21.67 -15.06
N TRP A 268 17.03 21.27 -15.44
CA TRP A 268 17.26 19.98 -16.09
C TRP A 268 16.83 18.80 -15.21
N LEU A 269 17.04 18.87 -13.90
CA LEU A 269 16.60 17.83 -12.96
C LEU A 269 15.08 17.62 -13.01
N PHE A 270 14.29 18.67 -12.75
CA PHE A 270 12.82 18.57 -12.80
C PHE A 270 12.29 18.21 -14.20
N LEU A 271 12.92 18.71 -15.27
CA LEU A 271 12.51 18.39 -16.64
C LEU A 271 12.74 16.91 -16.97
N LEU A 272 13.91 16.35 -16.62
CA LEU A 272 14.23 14.94 -16.86
C LEU A 272 13.40 14.01 -15.98
N GLU A 273 13.24 14.32 -14.69
CA GLU A 273 12.41 13.55 -13.77
C GLU A 273 10.95 13.54 -14.24
N GLY A 274 10.41 14.70 -14.64
CA GLY A 274 9.06 14.80 -15.22
C GLY A 274 8.90 14.00 -16.52
N VAL A 275 9.86 14.07 -17.46
CA VAL A 275 9.81 13.29 -18.71
C VAL A 275 9.88 11.78 -18.44
N VAL A 276 10.79 11.31 -17.60
CA VAL A 276 10.91 9.88 -17.25
C VAL A 276 9.64 9.40 -16.52
N THR A 277 9.11 10.21 -15.62
CA THR A 277 7.85 9.92 -14.89
C THR A 277 6.67 9.85 -15.85
N ALA A 278 6.56 10.77 -16.82
CA ALA A 278 5.51 10.75 -17.84
C ALA A 278 5.59 9.49 -18.73
N LEU A 279 6.80 9.09 -19.14
CA LEU A 279 7.00 7.86 -19.94
C LEU A 279 6.55 6.61 -19.15
N VAL A 280 6.94 6.48 -17.88
CA VAL A 280 6.50 5.37 -17.02
C VAL A 280 4.99 5.42 -16.77
N ALA A 281 4.41 6.60 -16.54
CA ALA A 281 2.97 6.79 -16.35
C ALA A 281 2.16 6.34 -17.57
N VAL A 282 2.62 6.71 -18.77
CA VAL A 282 2.05 6.29 -20.05
C VAL A 282 2.13 4.76 -20.19
N LEU A 283 3.30 4.15 -19.99
CA LEU A 283 3.43 2.68 -19.98
C LEU A 283 2.52 2.00 -18.93
N GLY A 284 2.27 2.68 -17.81
CA GLY A 284 1.35 2.24 -16.76
C GLY A 284 -0.05 1.88 -17.26
N PHE A 285 -0.59 2.56 -18.28
CA PHE A 285 -1.93 2.25 -18.83
C PHE A 285 -2.04 0.84 -19.42
N TRP A 286 -0.92 0.21 -19.80
CA TRP A 286 -0.88 -1.17 -20.29
C TRP A 286 -0.26 -2.15 -19.28
N LEU A 287 0.62 -1.69 -18.40
CA LEU A 287 1.30 -2.51 -17.39
C LEU A 287 0.44 -2.76 -16.15
N LEU A 288 -0.24 -1.73 -15.65
CA LEU A 288 -1.07 -1.84 -14.45
C LEU A 288 -2.38 -2.58 -14.74
N PRO A 289 -2.81 -3.51 -13.86
CA PRO A 289 -4.11 -4.13 -13.96
C PRO A 289 -5.24 -3.18 -13.52
N ASN A 290 -6.49 -3.55 -13.79
CA ASN A 290 -7.65 -2.80 -13.28
C ASN A 290 -8.35 -3.59 -12.18
N THR A 291 -9.26 -4.50 -12.53
CA THR A 291 -9.85 -5.46 -11.57
C THR A 291 -9.50 -6.89 -11.99
N PRO A 292 -9.58 -7.90 -11.10
CA PRO A 292 -9.29 -9.29 -11.45
C PRO A 292 -10.02 -9.76 -12.72
N LEU A 293 -11.30 -9.41 -12.88
CA LEU A 293 -12.14 -9.81 -14.02
C LEU A 293 -11.89 -8.97 -15.29
N THR A 294 -11.36 -7.75 -15.18
CA THR A 294 -11.14 -6.84 -16.33
C THR A 294 -9.69 -6.73 -16.78
N THR A 295 -8.77 -7.52 -16.19
CA THR A 295 -7.34 -7.42 -16.47
C THR A 295 -6.95 -8.17 -17.75
N ARG A 296 -6.41 -7.41 -18.71
CA ARG A 296 -6.22 -7.84 -20.11
C ARG A 296 -5.19 -8.96 -20.32
N TRP A 297 -4.24 -9.15 -19.40
CA TRP A 297 -3.14 -10.11 -19.53
C TRP A 297 -3.33 -11.41 -18.71
N LEU A 298 -4.48 -11.54 -18.05
CA LEU A 298 -4.93 -12.79 -17.43
C LEU A 298 -5.82 -13.56 -18.41
N SER A 299 -5.64 -14.88 -18.49
CA SER A 299 -6.60 -15.77 -19.17
C SER A 299 -7.90 -15.88 -18.36
N GLU A 300 -9.02 -16.27 -18.97
CA GLU A 300 -10.30 -16.32 -18.22
C GLU A 300 -10.23 -17.24 -16.99
N ARG A 301 -9.56 -18.39 -17.10
CA ARG A 301 -9.28 -19.27 -15.96
C ARG A 301 -8.47 -18.60 -14.85
N GLU A 302 -7.46 -17.79 -15.21
CA GLU A 302 -6.69 -17.01 -14.23
C GLU A 302 -7.52 -15.87 -13.61
N LYS A 303 -8.44 -15.25 -14.36
CA LYS A 303 -9.35 -14.22 -13.84
C LYS A 303 -10.35 -14.79 -12.85
N GLU A 304 -10.96 -15.93 -13.17
CA GLU A 304 -11.83 -16.69 -12.28
C GLU A 304 -11.08 -17.12 -11.01
N LEU A 305 -9.86 -17.64 -11.13
CA LEU A 305 -9.04 -18.04 -10.00
C LEU A 305 -8.64 -16.83 -9.14
N ALA A 306 -8.24 -15.71 -9.76
CA ALA A 306 -7.94 -14.47 -9.05
C ALA A 306 -9.17 -13.92 -8.30
N HIS A 307 -10.33 -13.92 -8.96
CA HIS A 307 -11.58 -13.43 -8.37
C HIS A 307 -12.06 -14.32 -7.22
N SER A 308 -12.24 -15.63 -7.48
CA SER A 308 -12.73 -16.59 -6.48
C SER A 308 -11.82 -16.69 -5.26
N ARG A 309 -10.49 -16.52 -5.43
CA ARG A 309 -9.55 -16.43 -4.31
C ARG A 309 -9.79 -15.20 -3.43
N MET A 310 -10.02 -14.05 -4.06
CA MET A 310 -10.36 -12.82 -3.33
C MET A 310 -11.77 -12.87 -2.73
N GLU A 311 -12.70 -13.64 -3.30
CA GLU A 311 -14.00 -13.93 -2.68
C GLU A 311 -13.88 -14.89 -1.49
N LYS A 312 -13.04 -15.92 -1.55
CA LYS A 312 -12.73 -16.76 -0.38
C LYS A 312 -12.14 -15.93 0.77
N ASP A 313 -11.24 -14.98 0.49
CA ASP A 313 -10.73 -14.01 1.49
C ASP A 313 -11.73 -12.90 1.87
N LYS A 314 -12.94 -12.89 1.29
CA LYS A 314 -14.10 -12.09 1.75
C LYS A 314 -15.14 -12.93 2.51
N LEU A 315 -15.31 -14.20 2.17
CA LEU A 315 -16.33 -15.08 2.76
C LEU A 315 -16.02 -15.45 4.23
N THR A 316 -14.76 -15.35 4.65
CA THR A 316 -14.38 -15.35 6.09
C THR A 316 -14.92 -14.13 6.87
N ASP A 317 -15.54 -13.15 6.21
CA ASP A 317 -16.09 -11.93 6.83
C ASP A 317 -17.63 -11.90 6.88
N SER A 318 -18.29 -13.06 6.84
CA SER A 318 -19.76 -13.15 6.98
C SER A 318 -20.30 -12.66 8.34
N LEU A 319 -19.43 -12.32 9.29
CA LEU A 319 -19.74 -11.62 10.54
C LEU A 319 -19.75 -10.08 10.36
N GLY A 320 -20.71 -9.59 9.57
CA GLY A 320 -21.14 -8.18 9.57
C GLY A 320 -20.30 -7.19 8.76
N GLN A 321 -20.70 -6.95 7.51
CA GLN A 321 -20.21 -5.81 6.73
C GLN A 321 -20.68 -4.49 7.35
N ALA A 322 -19.78 -3.78 8.03
CA ALA A 322 -20.01 -2.39 8.41
C ALA A 322 -19.91 -1.50 7.16
N SER A 323 -20.74 -0.45 7.04
CA SER A 323 -20.51 0.59 6.03
C SER A 323 -19.17 1.27 6.28
N ALA A 324 -18.49 1.77 5.24
CA ALA A 324 -17.28 2.58 5.39
C ALA A 324 -17.48 3.78 6.34
N VAL A 325 -18.70 4.34 6.41
CA VAL A 325 -19.08 5.39 7.35
C VAL A 325 -19.11 4.88 8.79
N GLU A 326 -19.56 3.65 9.02
CA GLU A 326 -19.53 3.02 10.34
C GLU A 326 -18.10 2.61 10.74
N GLY A 327 -17.29 2.12 9.79
CA GLY A 327 -15.84 1.92 10.00
C GLY A 327 -15.11 3.22 10.40
N LEU A 328 -15.45 4.35 9.77
CA LEU A 328 -14.95 5.67 10.15
C LEU A 328 -15.43 6.10 11.54
N LYS A 329 -16.71 5.91 11.85
CA LYS A 329 -17.28 6.20 13.18
C LYS A 329 -16.65 5.33 14.28
N GLN A 330 -16.35 4.07 14.00
CA GLN A 330 -15.59 3.18 14.89
C GLN A 330 -14.14 3.63 15.05
N ALA A 331 -13.47 4.04 13.97
CA ALA A 331 -12.09 4.53 13.99
C ALA A 331 -11.96 5.82 14.82
N CYS A 332 -12.81 6.81 14.57
CA CYS A 332 -12.80 8.10 15.27
C CYS A 332 -13.18 8.00 16.75
N ARG A 333 -14.05 7.04 17.12
CA ARG A 333 -14.41 6.78 18.53
C ARG A 333 -13.34 6.02 19.32
N ASP A 334 -12.49 5.25 18.65
CA ASP A 334 -11.43 4.49 19.31
C ASP A 334 -10.24 5.41 19.66
N LYS A 335 -10.05 5.64 20.96
CA LYS A 335 -8.95 6.48 21.48
C LYS A 335 -7.57 5.99 21.05
N ARG A 336 -7.41 4.69 20.78
CA ARG A 336 -6.15 4.11 20.30
C ARG A 336 -5.81 4.57 18.88
N THR A 337 -6.81 4.85 18.03
CA THR A 337 -6.59 5.42 16.68
C THR A 337 -5.81 6.71 16.77
N TRP A 338 -6.27 7.65 17.60
CA TRP A 338 -5.63 8.95 17.77
C TRP A 338 -4.21 8.85 18.36
N LEU A 339 -3.93 7.85 19.20
CA LEU A 339 -2.57 7.56 19.67
C LEU A 339 -1.65 7.03 18.56
N PHE A 340 -2.13 6.14 17.68
CA PHE A 340 -1.35 5.71 16.51
C PHE A 340 -1.13 6.86 15.50
N VAL A 341 -2.14 7.70 15.27
CA VAL A 341 -2.05 8.91 14.44
C VAL A 341 -1.01 9.89 15.01
N LEU A 342 -1.02 10.14 16.33
CA LEU A 342 -0.04 10.99 17.01
C LEU A 342 1.38 10.39 16.98
N MET A 343 1.50 9.08 17.22
CA MET A 343 2.78 8.35 17.16
C MET A 343 3.41 8.43 15.76
N GLN A 344 2.59 8.31 14.71
CA GLN A 344 3.03 8.46 13.32
C GLN A 344 3.33 9.91 12.94
N CYS A 345 2.57 10.88 13.45
CA CYS A 345 2.86 12.32 13.28
C CYS A 345 4.24 12.65 13.86
N PHE A 346 4.49 12.29 15.12
CA PHE A 346 5.82 12.44 15.74
C PHE A 346 6.92 11.67 14.99
N HIS A 347 6.65 10.46 14.50
CA HIS A 347 7.62 9.70 13.71
C HIS A 347 8.01 10.41 12.40
N LEU A 348 7.05 10.87 11.59
CA LEU A 348 7.33 11.59 10.34
C LEU A 348 7.93 12.99 10.59
N SER A 349 7.55 13.67 11.68
CA SER A 349 8.21 14.92 12.10
C SER A 349 9.67 14.72 12.47
N ALA A 350 10.02 13.60 13.11
CA ALA A 350 11.42 13.23 13.34
C ALA A 350 12.17 13.04 12.01
N CYS A 351 11.52 12.44 11.00
CA CYS A 351 12.04 12.27 9.64
C CYS A 351 12.05 13.56 8.77
N SER A 352 11.60 14.71 9.27
CA SER A 352 11.56 15.98 8.51
C SER A 352 12.93 16.48 8.05
N PHE A 353 14.02 16.00 8.68
CA PHE A 353 15.41 16.27 8.26
C PHE A 353 15.67 15.93 6.79
N ASN A 354 14.93 14.97 6.21
CA ASN A 354 15.15 14.48 4.86
C ASN A 354 15.14 15.59 3.80
N SER A 355 14.21 16.55 3.89
CA SER A 355 14.12 17.70 2.97
C SER A 355 15.28 18.69 3.07
N PHE A 356 16.12 18.56 4.09
CA PHE A 356 17.31 19.39 4.35
C PHE A 356 18.60 18.57 4.39
N PHE A 357 18.52 17.25 4.17
CA PHE A 357 19.64 16.35 4.33
C PHE A 357 20.83 16.65 3.40
N PRO A 358 20.63 16.99 2.11
CA PRO A 358 21.73 17.44 1.26
C PRO A 358 22.38 18.73 1.79
N THR A 359 21.58 19.66 2.32
CA THR A 359 22.06 20.90 2.96
C THR A 359 22.88 20.61 4.23
N VAL A 360 22.49 19.60 5.01
CA VAL A 360 23.27 19.12 6.17
C VAL A 360 24.60 18.53 5.72
N ILE A 361 24.61 17.62 4.73
CA ILE A 361 25.87 17.05 4.19
C ILE A 361 26.76 18.14 3.58
N LYS A 362 26.20 19.21 3.00
CA LYS A 362 26.97 20.34 2.46
C LYS A 362 27.81 21.04 3.54
N THR A 363 27.33 21.08 4.80
CA THR A 363 28.08 21.67 5.93
C THR A 363 29.34 20.90 6.33
N LEU A 364 29.56 19.70 5.76
CA LEU A 364 30.77 18.91 5.97
C LEU A 364 31.98 19.44 5.17
N GLY A 365 31.77 20.41 4.27
CA GLY A 365 32.84 21.09 3.52
C GLY A 365 33.11 20.55 2.12
N PHE A 366 32.30 19.62 1.61
CA PHE A 366 32.49 19.02 0.29
C PHE A 366 31.97 19.91 -0.87
N ASN A 367 32.50 19.67 -2.07
CA ASN A 367 31.92 20.22 -3.30
C ASN A 367 30.49 19.68 -3.51
N THR A 368 29.72 20.27 -4.43
CA THR A 368 28.29 19.93 -4.58
C THR A 368 28.09 18.49 -5.07
N THR A 369 28.81 18.03 -6.10
CA THR A 369 28.73 16.66 -6.60
C THR A 369 29.02 15.61 -5.51
N VAL A 370 30.12 15.77 -4.76
CA VAL A 370 30.48 14.87 -3.66
C VAL A 370 29.45 14.93 -2.52
N THR A 371 28.93 16.12 -2.21
CA THR A 371 27.85 16.28 -1.21
C THR A 371 26.62 15.44 -1.59
N LEU A 372 26.19 15.52 -2.84
CA LEU A 372 25.02 14.81 -3.37
C LEU A 372 25.25 13.30 -3.40
N VAL A 373 26.43 12.85 -3.84
CA VAL A 373 26.84 11.43 -3.80
C VAL A 373 26.84 10.89 -2.36
N MET A 374 27.33 11.67 -1.39
CA MET A 374 27.38 11.29 0.02
C MET A 374 26.00 11.23 0.71
N THR A 375 24.93 11.71 0.08
CA THR A 375 23.58 11.48 0.63
C THR A 375 23.12 10.02 0.51
N CYS A 376 23.63 9.27 -0.47
CA CYS A 376 23.13 7.94 -0.78
C CYS A 376 23.49 6.85 0.26
N PRO A 377 24.75 6.71 0.72
CA PRO A 377 25.13 5.61 1.61
C PRO A 377 24.36 5.53 2.95
N PRO A 378 24.06 6.65 3.65
CA PRO A 378 23.22 6.63 4.85
C PRO A 378 21.80 6.06 4.61
N PHE A 379 21.18 6.37 3.47
CA PHE A 379 19.85 5.85 3.14
C PHE A 379 19.87 4.38 2.68
N ILE A 380 20.91 3.92 1.97
CA ILE A 380 21.09 2.49 1.67
C ILE A 380 21.22 1.69 2.98
N PHE A 381 22.05 2.17 3.92
CA PHE A 381 22.19 1.55 5.24
C PHE A 381 20.87 1.57 6.02
N ALA A 382 20.12 2.66 5.96
CA ALA A 382 18.79 2.76 6.57
C ALA A 382 17.77 1.78 5.96
N GLY A 383 17.85 1.51 4.65
CA GLY A 383 17.02 0.51 3.97
C GLY A 383 17.33 -0.91 4.46
N ALA A 384 18.61 -1.27 4.54
CA ALA A 384 19.04 -2.56 5.09
C ALA A 384 18.61 -2.73 6.56
N ALA A 385 18.79 -1.69 7.38
CA ALA A 385 18.33 -1.66 8.77
C ALA A 385 16.80 -1.82 8.87
N GLY A 386 16.02 -1.14 8.02
CA GLY A 386 14.57 -1.20 8.04
C GLY A 386 14.00 -2.58 7.66
N ILE A 387 14.64 -3.28 6.71
CA ILE A 387 14.31 -4.68 6.40
C ILE A 387 14.58 -5.57 7.62
N PHE A 388 15.75 -5.41 8.25
CA PHE A 388 16.13 -6.19 9.43
C PHE A 388 15.19 -5.95 10.62
N PHE A 389 14.87 -4.69 10.93
CA PHE A 389 13.94 -4.32 12.02
C PHE A 389 12.52 -4.80 11.74
N GLY A 390 12.03 -4.71 10.50
CA GLY A 390 10.72 -5.23 10.11
C GLY A 390 10.62 -6.75 10.28
N TRP A 391 11.64 -7.49 9.83
CA TRP A 391 11.72 -8.94 10.00
C TRP A 391 11.83 -9.35 11.48
N SER A 392 12.73 -8.71 12.24
CA SER A 392 12.95 -8.96 13.67
C SER A 392 11.69 -8.67 14.48
N SER A 393 11.01 -7.54 14.24
CA SER A 393 9.77 -7.19 14.92
C SER A 393 8.62 -8.13 14.59
N GLY A 394 8.59 -8.69 13.37
CA GLY A 394 7.63 -9.72 12.98
C GLY A 394 7.87 -11.03 13.73
N ARG A 395 9.13 -11.47 13.82
CA ARG A 395 9.49 -12.74 14.47
C ARG A 395 9.36 -12.70 15.99
N LEU A 396 9.81 -11.62 16.63
CA LEU A 396 9.84 -11.49 18.09
C LEU A 396 8.50 -11.01 18.68
N HIS A 397 7.56 -10.54 17.87
CA HIS A 397 6.23 -10.03 18.25
C HIS A 397 6.20 -8.81 19.19
N GLU A 398 7.32 -8.43 19.81
CA GLU A 398 7.51 -7.30 20.72
C GLU A 398 7.70 -5.97 19.97
N ARG A 399 6.60 -5.27 19.66
CA ARG A 399 6.64 -4.09 18.78
C ARG A 399 7.17 -2.84 19.47
N THR A 400 6.79 -2.63 20.74
CA THR A 400 7.25 -1.47 21.52
C THR A 400 8.77 -1.40 21.64
N TRP A 401 9.45 -2.55 21.82
CA TRP A 401 10.91 -2.56 21.95
C TRP A 401 11.63 -2.23 20.64
N HIS A 402 11.12 -2.67 19.49
CA HIS A 402 11.69 -2.31 18.19
C HIS A 402 11.53 -0.82 17.87
N ILE A 403 10.36 -0.24 18.18
CA ILE A 403 10.12 1.21 18.09
C ILE A 403 11.07 1.97 19.03
N THR A 404 11.18 1.52 20.29
CA THR A 404 12.03 2.17 21.30
C THR A 404 13.51 2.12 20.90
N ALA A 405 14.02 0.96 20.48
CA ALA A 405 15.42 0.79 20.09
C ALA A 405 15.77 1.60 18.83
N GLY A 406 14.94 1.53 17.79
CA GLY A 406 15.16 2.28 16.55
C GLY A 406 15.14 3.79 16.77
N LEU A 407 14.16 4.31 17.51
CA LEU A 407 14.06 5.74 17.78
C LEU A 407 15.08 6.22 18.83
N ALA A 408 15.47 5.42 19.81
CA ALA A 408 16.57 5.78 20.71
C ALA A 408 17.91 5.86 19.97
N PHE A 409 18.15 4.94 19.01
CA PHE A 409 19.29 5.03 18.10
C PHE A 409 19.21 6.31 17.24
N ALA A 410 18.02 6.66 16.75
CA ALA A 410 17.82 7.92 16.02
C ALA A 410 18.13 9.16 16.87
N VAL A 411 17.64 9.21 18.11
CA VAL A 411 17.92 10.28 19.09
C VAL A 411 19.42 10.42 19.34
N ALA A 412 20.15 9.30 19.50
CA ALA A 412 21.60 9.32 19.67
C ALA A 412 22.33 9.90 18.43
N GLY A 413 21.86 9.56 17.23
CA GLY A 413 22.37 10.14 15.98
C GLY A 413 22.10 11.65 15.86
N PHE A 414 20.87 12.09 16.14
CA PHE A 414 20.54 13.52 16.13
C PHE A 414 21.35 14.31 17.18
N ALA A 415 21.50 13.76 18.39
CA ALA A 415 22.33 14.36 19.43
C ALA A 415 23.81 14.46 19.01
N LEU A 416 24.38 13.41 18.40
CA LEU A 416 25.76 13.43 17.88
C LEU A 416 25.94 14.47 16.76
N ALA A 417 24.97 14.58 15.85
CA ALA A 417 24.99 15.53 14.73
C ALA A 417 24.90 17.00 15.19
N ALA A 418 24.21 17.27 16.30
CA ALA A 418 24.10 18.58 16.93
C ALA A 418 25.30 18.91 17.85
N ALA A 419 25.86 17.92 18.55
CA ALA A 419 26.93 18.12 19.52
C ALA A 419 28.32 18.33 18.87
N SER A 420 28.57 17.73 17.71
CA SER A 420 29.89 17.76 17.06
C SER A 420 29.87 18.50 15.73
N LEU A 421 30.92 19.28 15.46
CA LEU A 421 31.21 19.84 14.13
C LEU A 421 32.27 19.05 13.36
N ASN A 422 32.80 17.94 13.92
CA ASN A 422 33.77 17.11 13.22
C ASN A 422 33.13 16.35 12.04
N THR A 423 33.74 16.43 10.86
CA THR A 423 33.25 15.85 9.61
C THR A 423 32.91 14.36 9.71
N ALA A 424 33.81 13.55 10.28
CA ALA A 424 33.59 12.12 10.42
C ALA A 424 32.47 11.81 11.43
N ALA A 425 32.47 12.48 12.59
CA ALA A 425 31.44 12.29 13.61
C ALA A 425 30.03 12.64 13.09
N ARG A 426 29.88 13.74 12.35
CA ARG A 426 28.59 14.14 11.75
C ARG A 426 28.16 13.21 10.61
N TYR A 427 29.09 12.73 9.79
CA TYR A 427 28.74 11.77 8.74
C TYR A 427 28.31 10.42 9.34
N VAL A 428 29.00 9.91 10.36
CA VAL A 428 28.57 8.72 11.13
C VAL A 428 27.20 8.95 11.78
N ALA A 429 26.95 10.13 12.34
CA ALA A 429 25.64 10.50 12.88
C ALA A 429 24.52 10.37 11.84
N CYS A 430 24.78 10.69 10.56
CA CYS A 430 23.81 10.55 9.48
C CYS A 430 23.40 9.09 9.23
N PHE A 431 24.33 8.13 9.30
CA PHE A 431 23.98 6.70 9.24
C PHE A 431 23.11 6.30 10.43
N ILE A 432 23.47 6.75 11.64
CA ILE A 432 22.78 6.41 12.88
C ILE A 432 21.33 6.94 12.85
N PHE A 433 21.13 8.23 12.58
CA PHE A 433 19.78 8.80 12.60
C PHE A 433 18.92 8.36 11.42
N ALA A 434 19.49 8.20 10.22
CA ALA A 434 18.73 7.71 9.07
C ALA A 434 18.25 6.27 9.32
N ALA A 435 19.13 5.39 9.78
CA ALA A 435 18.76 4.01 10.09
C ALA A 435 17.73 3.92 11.21
N GLY A 436 17.94 4.61 12.34
CA GLY A 436 17.00 4.58 13.46
C GLY A 436 15.61 5.11 13.08
N ALA A 437 15.54 6.24 12.36
CA ALA A 437 14.28 6.88 12.00
C ALA A 437 13.51 6.09 10.94
N TYR A 438 14.14 5.67 9.84
CA TYR A 438 13.42 4.99 8.74
C TYR A 438 13.03 3.54 9.08
N SER A 439 13.77 2.85 9.95
CA SER A 439 13.50 1.45 10.30
C SER A 439 12.19 1.22 11.06
N VAL A 440 11.63 2.27 11.67
CA VAL A 440 10.50 2.18 12.60
C VAL A 440 9.13 2.34 11.92
N ASN A 441 9.08 2.95 10.73
CA ASN A 441 7.84 3.27 10.02
C ASN A 441 6.94 2.03 9.78
N SER A 442 7.53 0.96 9.26
CA SER A 442 6.84 -0.30 8.96
C SER A 442 6.30 -0.98 10.22
N VAL A 443 7.00 -0.85 11.35
CA VAL A 443 6.59 -1.41 12.65
C VAL A 443 5.38 -0.66 13.21
N ILE A 444 5.36 0.68 13.15
CA ILE A 444 4.21 1.49 13.60
C ILE A 444 2.96 1.15 12.78
N ILE A 445 3.07 1.16 11.45
CA ILE A 445 1.96 0.88 10.54
C ILE A 445 1.46 -0.56 10.70
N GLY A 446 2.37 -1.54 10.86
CA GLY A 446 2.03 -2.93 11.17
C GLY A 446 1.35 -3.11 12.53
N TRP A 447 1.71 -2.31 13.53
CA TRP A 447 1.07 -2.33 14.85
C TRP A 447 -0.32 -1.70 14.86
N ALA A 448 -0.51 -0.58 14.16
CA ALA A 448 -1.84 0.02 13.96
C ALA A 448 -2.77 -0.96 13.23
N SER A 449 -2.28 -1.56 12.13
CA SER A 449 -2.93 -2.57 11.30
C SER A 449 -3.43 -3.80 12.07
N SER A 450 -2.70 -4.21 13.13
CA SER A 450 -3.02 -5.39 13.95
C SER A 450 -3.85 -5.03 15.19
N THR A 451 -3.61 -3.88 15.82
CA THR A 451 -4.31 -3.45 17.04
C THR A 451 -5.72 -2.93 16.79
N LEU A 452 -5.93 -2.29 15.63
CA LEU A 452 -7.20 -1.63 15.26
C LEU A 452 -7.92 -2.35 14.12
N GLY A 453 -7.50 -3.57 13.83
CA GLY A 453 -8.02 -4.40 12.75
C GLY A 453 -9.32 -5.15 13.06
N GLN A 454 -10.14 -4.72 14.03
CA GLN A 454 -11.34 -5.46 14.46
C GLN A 454 -12.37 -5.64 13.33
N THR A 455 -12.51 -4.65 12.44
CA THR A 455 -13.29 -4.71 11.20
C THR A 455 -12.43 -4.24 10.03
N LYS A 456 -12.73 -4.72 8.81
CA LYS A 456 -11.94 -4.37 7.61
C LYS A 456 -12.00 -2.88 7.30
N GLU A 457 -13.17 -2.28 7.46
CA GLU A 457 -13.44 -0.88 7.15
C GLU A 457 -12.74 0.03 8.17
N LYS A 458 -12.83 -0.28 9.47
CA LYS A 458 -12.08 0.43 10.51
C LYS A 458 -10.57 0.32 10.26
N LYS A 459 -10.07 -0.87 9.90
CA LYS A 459 -8.65 -1.07 9.57
C LYS A 459 -8.18 -0.16 8.44
N ALA A 460 -8.93 -0.14 7.32
CA ALA A 460 -8.60 0.70 6.17
C ALA A 460 -8.61 2.19 6.53
N VAL A 461 -9.64 2.65 7.26
CA VAL A 461 -9.74 4.05 7.72
C VAL A 461 -8.61 4.41 8.68
N VAL A 462 -8.30 3.56 9.66
CA VAL A 462 -7.21 3.79 10.62
C VAL A 462 -5.87 3.92 9.91
N LEU A 463 -5.57 3.06 8.93
CA LEU A 463 -4.33 3.15 8.17
C LEU A 463 -4.26 4.44 7.34
N ALA A 464 -5.37 4.83 6.71
CA ALA A 464 -5.45 6.11 6.00
C ALA A 464 -5.26 7.31 6.95
N MET A 465 -5.97 7.37 8.08
CA MET A 465 -5.84 8.42 9.09
C MET A 465 -4.42 8.49 9.67
N THR A 466 -3.79 7.34 9.92
CA THR A 466 -2.43 7.25 10.45
C THR A 466 -1.43 7.81 9.43
N ASN A 467 -1.55 7.43 8.16
CA ASN A 467 -0.70 7.97 7.09
C ASN A 467 -0.90 9.49 6.90
N VAL A 468 -2.16 9.96 6.77
CA VAL A 468 -2.50 11.38 6.62
C VAL A 468 -1.96 12.20 7.78
N GLY A 469 -2.22 11.78 9.02
CA GLY A 469 -1.72 12.47 10.22
C GLY A 469 -0.20 12.45 10.35
N GLY A 470 0.45 11.41 9.83
CA GLY A 470 1.90 11.38 9.63
C GLY A 470 2.39 12.51 8.72
N GLN A 471 1.78 12.68 7.54
CA GLN A 471 2.22 13.68 6.55
C GLN A 471 2.08 15.13 7.03
N ILE A 472 1.16 15.41 7.97
CA ILE A 472 1.06 16.72 8.65
C ILE A 472 2.39 17.10 9.33
N GLY A 473 3.15 16.11 9.81
CA GLY A 473 4.45 16.30 10.43
C GLY A 473 5.49 17.00 9.54
N TYR A 474 5.42 16.80 8.21
CA TYR A 474 6.30 17.48 7.27
C TYR A 474 5.91 18.95 7.01
N ILE A 475 4.65 19.34 7.23
CA ILE A 475 4.19 20.72 7.01
C ILE A 475 4.90 21.67 7.98
N TYR A 476 4.80 21.42 9.29
CA TYR A 476 5.50 22.22 10.28
C TYR A 476 6.98 21.85 10.42
N GLY A 477 7.33 20.57 10.18
CA GLY A 477 8.71 20.10 10.20
C GLY A 477 9.64 20.88 9.27
N ALA A 478 9.12 21.36 8.14
CA ALA A 478 9.86 22.22 7.22
C ALA A 478 10.45 23.48 7.89
N TYR A 479 9.76 24.10 8.84
CA TYR A 479 10.18 25.36 9.46
C TYR A 479 11.20 25.19 10.60
N LEU A 480 11.52 23.95 10.98
CA LEU A 480 12.45 23.63 12.08
C LEU A 480 13.93 23.63 11.65
N TRP A 481 14.20 23.92 10.37
CA TRP A 481 15.53 23.95 9.77
C TRP A 481 15.88 25.36 9.26
N PRO A 482 16.04 26.35 10.16
CA PRO A 482 16.37 27.72 9.78
C PRO A 482 17.83 27.84 9.31
N LYS A 483 18.06 28.58 8.22
CA LYS A 483 19.41 28.83 7.65
C LYS A 483 20.35 29.52 8.65
N SER A 484 19.81 30.25 9.63
CA SER A 484 20.55 30.95 10.70
C SER A 484 21.20 30.02 11.74
N ASP A 485 20.81 28.74 11.80
CA ASP A 485 21.39 27.74 12.71
C ASP A 485 22.46 26.87 12.00
N SER A 486 22.74 27.17 10.72
CA SER A 486 23.88 26.61 10.00
C SER A 486 25.21 27.04 10.65
N PRO A 487 26.24 26.17 10.72
CA PRO A 487 26.30 24.81 10.16
C PRO A 487 25.74 23.72 11.08
N ARG A 488 25.36 24.04 12.32
CA ARG A 488 25.09 23.03 13.36
C ARG A 488 23.69 22.40 13.24
N TYR A 489 22.67 23.19 12.88
CA TYR A 489 21.27 22.80 12.83
C TYR A 489 20.77 22.14 14.14
N ALA A 490 21.22 22.67 15.28
CA ALA A 490 20.85 22.18 16.61
C ALA A 490 19.34 22.25 16.89
N ILE A 491 18.63 23.23 16.34
CA ILE A 491 17.17 23.36 16.42
C ILE A 491 16.50 22.21 15.67
N GLY A 492 16.93 21.96 14.43
CA GLY A 492 16.38 20.89 13.59
C GLY A 492 16.62 19.50 14.18
N PHE A 493 17.87 19.20 14.55
CA PHE A 493 18.23 17.93 15.19
C PHE A 493 17.58 17.77 16.58
N GLY A 494 17.54 18.83 17.39
CA GLY A 494 16.91 18.82 18.70
C GLY A 494 15.40 18.57 18.61
N ALA A 495 14.71 19.19 17.65
CA ALA A 495 13.30 18.94 17.40
C ALA A 495 13.05 17.53 16.85
N SER A 496 13.87 17.04 15.90
CA SER A 496 13.79 15.65 15.42
C SER A 496 13.99 14.64 16.55
N ALA A 497 14.92 14.89 17.48
CA ALA A 497 15.11 14.06 18.67
C ALA A 497 13.91 14.12 19.63
N ALA A 498 13.34 15.31 19.86
CA ALA A 498 12.16 15.49 20.70
C ALA A 498 10.93 14.77 20.14
N PHE A 499 10.72 14.80 18.81
CA PHE A 499 9.63 14.05 18.17
C PHE A 499 9.89 12.54 18.16
N ALA A 500 11.12 12.08 17.92
CA ALA A 500 11.47 10.67 18.06
C ALA A 500 11.15 10.18 19.49
N PHE A 501 11.52 10.94 20.52
CA PHE A 501 11.15 10.65 21.91
C PHE A 501 9.63 10.68 22.14
N GLY A 502 8.90 11.66 21.60
CA GLY A 502 7.44 11.72 21.67
C GLY A 502 6.75 10.49 21.06
N SER A 503 7.29 9.95 19.96
CA SER A 503 6.80 8.71 19.35
C SER A 503 7.11 7.48 20.22
N ILE A 504 8.29 7.41 20.88
CA ILE A 504 8.59 6.40 21.91
C ILE A 504 7.56 6.46 23.06
N VAL A 505 7.28 7.66 23.59
CA VAL A 505 6.30 7.84 24.67
C VAL A 505 4.91 7.34 24.23
N CYS A 506 4.48 7.64 23.00
CA CYS A 506 3.22 7.12 22.46
C CYS A 506 3.21 5.59 22.38
N ALA A 507 4.31 4.95 21.97
CA ALA A 507 4.43 3.50 21.93
C ALA A 507 4.26 2.88 23.33
N TRP A 508 4.93 3.42 24.35
CA TRP A 508 4.78 2.95 25.73
C TRP A 508 3.38 3.19 26.31
N VAL A 509 2.72 4.31 25.98
CA VAL A 509 1.32 4.54 26.35
C VAL A 509 0.41 3.49 25.71
N ILE A 510 0.56 3.18 24.42
CA ILE A 510 -0.19 2.13 23.75
C ILE A 510 0.08 0.77 24.41
N ARG A 511 1.34 0.41 24.69
CA ARG A 511 1.70 -0.83 25.41
C ARG A 511 0.96 -0.98 26.73
N VAL A 512 0.98 0.06 27.57
CA VAL A 512 0.29 0.04 28.87
C VAL A 512 -1.22 -0.10 28.71
N LEU A 513 -1.83 0.54 27.71
CA LEU A 513 -3.25 0.39 27.41
C LEU A 513 -3.59 -1.04 26.94
N LEU A 514 -2.79 -1.63 26.07
CA LEU A 514 -3.00 -3.01 25.58
C LEU A 514 -2.79 -4.05 26.68
N ILE A 515 -1.81 -3.87 27.57
CA ILE A 515 -1.62 -4.73 28.76
C ILE A 515 -2.84 -4.65 29.69
N ARG A 516 -3.38 -3.44 29.92
CA ARG A 516 -4.61 -3.25 30.73
C ARG A 516 -5.83 -3.90 30.09
N GLU A 517 -5.97 -3.81 28.77
CA GLU A 517 -7.08 -4.42 28.06
C GLU A 517 -6.97 -5.95 28.01
N ASN A 518 -5.78 -6.50 27.76
CA ASN A 518 -5.52 -7.95 27.85
C ASN A 518 -5.82 -8.50 29.25
N LYS A 519 -5.52 -7.74 30.32
CA LYS A 519 -5.90 -8.11 31.70
C LYS A 519 -7.43 -8.16 31.90
N ARG A 520 -8.18 -7.22 31.29
CA ARG A 520 -9.65 -7.23 31.33
C ARG A 520 -10.25 -8.42 30.57
N ILE A 521 -9.75 -8.69 29.37
CA ILE A 521 -10.21 -9.83 28.54
C ILE A 521 -10.03 -11.16 29.29
N ARG A 522 -8.86 -11.35 29.92
CA ARG A 522 -8.59 -12.51 30.80
C ARG A 522 -9.51 -12.55 32.02
N ALA A 523 -9.79 -11.40 32.65
CA ALA A 523 -10.68 -11.33 33.80
C ALA A 523 -12.17 -11.58 33.46
N SER A 524 -12.59 -11.37 32.20
CA SER A 524 -13.94 -11.67 31.73
C SER A 524 -14.19 -13.15 31.35
N GLY A 525 -13.23 -14.05 31.61
CA GLY A 525 -13.39 -15.49 31.32
C GLY A 525 -13.41 -15.84 29.82
N ALA A 526 -13.01 -14.91 28.96
CA ALA A 526 -13.00 -15.09 27.51
C ALA A 526 -11.70 -15.78 27.04
N ASP A 527 -11.49 -17.04 27.42
CA ASP A 527 -10.28 -17.83 27.11
C ASP A 527 -10.06 -18.12 25.61
N HIS A 528 -10.95 -17.64 24.73
CA HIS A 528 -10.82 -17.71 23.27
C HIS A 528 -10.73 -16.33 22.60
N GLY A 529 -10.55 -15.26 23.37
CA GLY A 529 -10.35 -13.91 22.84
C GLY A 529 -8.90 -13.67 22.39
N ASN A 530 -8.70 -13.35 21.10
CA ASN A 530 -7.39 -12.94 20.57
C ASN A 530 -6.80 -11.76 21.37
N LEU A 531 -5.72 -12.01 22.11
CA LEU A 531 -5.03 -10.99 22.90
C LEU A 531 -4.26 -10.02 21.99
N TYR A 532 -4.18 -8.75 22.41
CA TYR A 532 -3.42 -7.73 21.69
C TYR A 532 -1.91 -7.91 21.91
N GLY A 533 -1.15 -8.11 20.83
CA GLY A 533 0.32 -8.02 20.86
C GLY A 533 0.80 -6.57 21.02
N TYR A 534 1.81 -6.36 21.87
CA TYR A 534 2.26 -5.04 22.35
C TYR A 534 3.76 -4.79 22.16
#